data_AF-A0A7X7S224-F1
#
_entry.id   AF-A0A7X7S224-F1
#
_cell.length_a   1.000
_cell.length_b   1.000
_cell.length_c   1.000
_cell.angle_alpha   90.00
_cell.angle_beta   90.00
_cell.angle_gamma   90.00
#
_symmetry.space_group_name_H-M   'P 1'
#
loop_
_entity.id
_entity.type
_entity.pdbx_description
1 polymer ?
#
loop_
_entity_poly.entity_id
_entity_poly.type
_entity_poly.pdbx_seq_one_letter_code
_entity_poly.pdbx_strand_id
1 'polypeptide(L)'
;MQLPKSRRRQKLREKKCQYPGCGKIFFGIHISKYCPEHRQDRYRIRKRTKPEDVNIKNQTFKHNYTEVVTLVMNCALEGCDHQFEVKIYPRQYIYPKYCPEHRNEYKRIRHLQLIGREDLIEQMKKESECFEIEHSEREDGVDVVGKMEDVA
;
A
#
# COMPACT_ATOMS: atom_id res chain seq x y z
N MET A 1 35.54 -32.42 -17.64
CA MET A 1 35.58 -31.72 -16.34
C MET A 1 35.17 -30.26 -16.55
N GLN A 2 33.93 -29.88 -16.23
CA GLN A 2 33.44 -28.52 -16.45
C GLN A 2 33.86 -27.64 -15.28
N LEU A 3 34.70 -26.61 -15.52
CA LEU A 3 35.11 -25.67 -14.47
C LEU A 3 33.87 -24.95 -13.90
N PRO A 4 33.73 -24.86 -12.56
CA PRO A 4 32.57 -24.23 -11.96
C PRO A 4 32.50 -22.76 -12.37
N LYS A 5 31.33 -22.34 -12.89
CA LYS A 5 31.06 -20.96 -13.32
C LYS A 5 31.27 -20.03 -12.12
N SER A 6 32.40 -19.31 -12.09
CA SER A 6 32.70 -18.37 -10.99
C SER A 6 31.63 -17.28 -10.94
N ARG A 7 30.87 -17.19 -9.83
CA ARG A 7 29.96 -16.06 -9.61
C ARG A 7 30.77 -14.77 -9.58
N ARG A 8 30.44 -13.81 -10.45
CA ARG A 8 31.05 -12.48 -10.46
C ARG A 8 30.92 -11.84 -9.07
N ARG A 9 32.04 -11.43 -8.47
CA ARG A 9 32.04 -10.71 -7.19
C ARG A 9 31.33 -9.36 -7.38
N GLN A 10 30.41 -9.03 -6.48
CA GLN A 10 29.70 -7.75 -6.51
C GLN A 10 30.65 -6.62 -6.08
N LYS A 11 30.62 -5.50 -6.82
CA LYS A 11 31.42 -4.31 -6.48
C LYS A 11 30.85 -3.64 -5.23
N LEU A 12 31.70 -3.47 -4.21
CA LEU A 12 31.38 -2.68 -3.03
C LEU A 12 31.57 -1.20 -3.35
N ARG A 13 30.69 -0.36 -2.81
CA ARG A 13 30.78 1.11 -2.88
C ARG A 13 30.60 1.68 -1.49
N GLU A 14 31.16 2.85 -1.27
CA GLU A 14 30.90 3.64 -0.07
C GLU A 14 29.44 4.09 -0.06
N LYS A 15 28.76 3.86 1.06
CA LYS A 15 27.36 4.23 1.28
C LYS A 15 27.20 4.77 2.71
N LYS A 16 26.20 5.63 2.92
CA LYS A 16 25.81 6.13 4.25
C LYS A 16 24.59 5.34 4.77
N CYS A 17 24.60 5.03 6.07
CA CYS A 17 23.52 4.30 6.71
C CYS A 17 22.23 5.14 6.78
N GLN A 18 21.13 4.62 6.26
CA GLN A 18 19.81 5.25 6.26
C GLN A 18 18.99 5.02 7.54
N TYR A 19 19.63 4.52 8.60
CA TYR A 19 18.95 4.30 9.88
C TYR A 19 18.81 5.64 10.62
N PRO A 20 17.63 5.96 11.19
CA PRO A 20 17.41 7.21 11.91
C PRO A 20 18.49 7.42 12.99
N GLY A 21 19.25 8.51 12.90
CA GLY A 21 20.29 8.86 13.87
C GLY A 21 21.64 8.14 13.72
N CYS A 22 21.86 7.28 12.71
CA CYS A 22 23.13 6.56 12.57
C CYS A 22 24.20 7.28 11.74
N GLY A 23 23.91 7.63 10.48
CA GLY A 23 24.84 8.35 9.60
C GLY A 23 26.17 7.66 9.22
N LYS A 24 26.51 6.49 9.80
CA LYS A 24 27.79 5.79 9.57
C LYS A 24 28.03 5.48 8.08
N ILE A 25 29.27 5.70 7.62
CA ILE A 25 29.73 5.33 6.27
C ILE A 25 30.14 3.85 6.30
N PHE A 26 29.73 3.09 5.30
CA PHE A 26 30.04 1.66 5.19
C PHE A 26 30.20 1.24 3.73
N PHE A 27 30.94 0.16 3.48
CA PHE A 27 31.07 -0.42 2.14
C PHE A 27 30.00 -1.47 1.92
N GLY A 28 29.13 -1.23 0.93
CA GLY A 28 28.00 -2.10 0.65
C GLY A 28 27.75 -2.28 -0.84
N ILE A 29 26.99 -3.33 -1.17
CA ILE A 29 26.42 -3.53 -2.51
C ILE A 29 25.28 -2.54 -2.74
N HIS A 30 24.85 -2.35 -4.00
CA HIS A 30 23.88 -1.31 -4.37
C HIS A 30 22.56 -1.36 -3.56
N ILE A 31 22.11 -2.54 -3.13
CA ILE A 31 20.91 -2.71 -2.30
C ILE A 31 21.09 -2.41 -0.81
N SER A 32 22.33 -2.28 -0.33
CA SER A 32 22.60 -2.09 1.10
C SER A 32 22.18 -0.70 1.53
N LYS A 33 21.22 -0.58 2.45
CA LYS A 33 20.72 0.70 2.99
C LYS A 33 21.27 1.00 4.38
N TYR A 34 21.60 -0.04 5.14
CA TYR A 34 21.99 0.05 6.54
C TYR A 34 23.39 -0.54 6.76
N CYS A 35 24.11 0.00 7.75
CA CYS A 35 25.40 -0.52 8.18
C CYS A 35 25.25 -1.93 8.81
N PRO A 36 26.36 -2.66 9.07
CA PRO A 36 26.31 -4.03 9.62
C PRO A 36 25.54 -4.16 10.95
N GLU A 37 25.54 -3.11 11.77
CA GLU A 37 24.77 -3.05 13.03
C GLU A 37 23.27 -2.96 12.75
N HIS A 38 22.83 -1.95 11.99
CA HIS A 38 21.41 -1.68 11.71
C HIS A 38 20.80 -2.58 10.61
N ARG A 39 21.60 -3.43 9.98
CA ARG A 39 21.11 -4.48 9.08
C ARG A 39 20.45 -5.62 9.85
N GLN A 40 20.71 -5.76 11.15
CA GLN A 40 20.16 -6.83 11.97
C GLN A 40 18.64 -6.67 12.15
N ASP A 41 17.94 -7.80 12.27
CA ASP A 41 16.48 -7.82 12.41
C ASP A 41 15.96 -7.04 13.63
N ARG A 42 16.79 -6.89 14.68
CA ARG A 42 16.46 -6.11 15.89
C ARG A 42 16.20 -4.63 15.59
N TYR A 43 16.86 -4.07 14.59
CA TYR A 43 16.74 -2.67 14.18
C TYR A 43 15.83 -2.50 12.95
N ARG A 44 15.13 -3.56 12.54
CA ARG A 44 14.23 -3.49 11.39
C ARG A 44 12.95 -2.75 11.78
N ILE A 45 12.81 -1.52 11.30
CA ILE A 45 11.58 -0.74 11.44
C ILE A 45 10.45 -1.45 10.68
N ARG A 46 9.46 -1.99 11.41
CA ARG A 46 8.27 -2.61 10.83
C ARG A 46 7.21 -1.53 10.64
N LYS A 47 6.97 -1.11 9.40
CA LYS A 47 5.78 -0.32 9.09
C LYS A 47 4.57 -1.26 9.14
N ARG A 48 3.65 -1.04 10.07
CA ARG A 48 2.34 -1.70 10.03
C ARG A 48 1.50 -0.96 8.99
N THR A 49 1.12 -1.65 7.92
CA THR A 49 0.10 -1.13 7.00
C THR A 49 -1.20 -1.03 7.79
N LYS A 50 -1.89 0.11 7.71
CA LYS A 50 -3.24 0.23 8.28
C LYS A 50 -4.13 -0.82 7.59
N PRO A 51 -4.95 -1.60 8.33
CA PRO A 51 -5.89 -2.52 7.71
C PRO A 51 -6.88 -1.71 6.86
N GLU A 52 -6.97 -2.01 5.56
CA GLU A 52 -7.97 -1.41 4.67
C GLU A 52 -9.35 -2.02 4.94
N ASP A 53 -10.39 -1.19 4.90
CA ASP A 53 -11.77 -1.68 4.92
C ASP A 53 -12.08 -2.46 3.64
N VAL A 54 -12.52 -3.72 3.81
CA VAL A 54 -12.75 -4.64 2.69
C VAL A 54 -13.87 -4.16 1.75
N ASN A 55 -14.71 -3.24 2.23
CA ASN A 55 -15.85 -2.66 1.51
C ASN A 55 -15.49 -1.56 0.51
N ILE A 56 -14.26 -1.04 0.54
CA ILE A 56 -13.86 0.06 -0.37
C ILE A 56 -13.77 -0.45 -1.82
N LYS A 57 -13.26 -1.67 -2.01
CA LYS A 57 -13.02 -2.26 -3.35
C LYS A 57 -14.05 -3.31 -3.76
N ASN A 58 -14.77 -3.86 -2.79
CA ASN A 58 -15.74 -4.93 -2.98
C ASN A 58 -17.15 -4.46 -2.62
N GLN A 59 -18.16 -5.14 -3.16
CA GLN A 59 -19.54 -4.92 -2.74
C GLN A 59 -19.90 -5.90 -1.63
N THR A 60 -20.75 -5.44 -0.71
CA THR A 60 -21.37 -6.31 0.29
C THR A 60 -22.75 -6.74 -0.18
N PHE A 61 -22.97 -8.06 -0.25
CA PHE A 61 -24.24 -8.64 -0.64
C PHE A 61 -24.66 -9.62 0.46
N LYS A 62 -25.65 -9.22 1.26
CA LYS A 62 -26.19 -10.04 2.34
C LYS A 62 -27.25 -10.98 1.76
N HIS A 63 -27.09 -12.27 2.00
CA HIS A 63 -28.01 -13.31 1.58
C HIS A 63 -28.12 -14.42 2.63
N ASN A 64 -29.18 -15.22 2.52
CA ASN A 64 -29.45 -16.36 3.41
C ASN A 64 -29.31 -17.72 2.71
N TYR A 65 -28.63 -17.78 1.55
CA TYR A 65 -28.40 -19.04 0.83
C TYR A 65 -27.68 -20.08 1.69
N THR A 66 -28.20 -21.31 1.65
CA THR A 66 -27.65 -22.49 2.32
C THR A 66 -26.70 -23.28 1.44
N GLU A 67 -26.79 -23.10 0.13
CA GLU A 67 -25.97 -23.76 -0.89
C GLU A 67 -25.20 -22.75 -1.73
N VAL A 68 -24.23 -23.22 -2.52
CA VAL A 68 -23.45 -22.36 -3.42
C VAL A 68 -24.31 -22.04 -4.64
N VAL A 69 -24.62 -20.76 -4.83
CA VAL A 69 -25.44 -20.28 -5.96
C VAL A 69 -24.59 -19.44 -6.89
N THR A 70 -24.71 -19.63 -8.20
CA THR A 70 -24.09 -18.73 -9.19
C THR A 70 -25.10 -17.65 -9.56
N LEU A 71 -24.76 -16.38 -9.31
CA LEU A 71 -25.56 -15.23 -9.75
C LEU A 71 -24.82 -14.44 -10.82
N VAL A 72 -25.57 -13.86 -11.73
CA VAL A 72 -25.06 -12.90 -12.71
C VAL A 72 -25.19 -11.50 -12.12
N MET A 73 -24.07 -10.77 -12.06
CA MET A 73 -23.99 -9.41 -11.54
C MET A 73 -23.49 -8.46 -12.62
N ASN A 74 -23.89 -7.20 -12.54
CA ASN A 74 -23.47 -6.17 -13.49
C ASN A 74 -22.25 -5.41 -12.95
N CYS A 75 -21.38 -4.95 -13.85
CA CYS A 75 -20.28 -4.07 -13.48
C CYS A 75 -20.82 -2.75 -12.92
N ALA A 76 -20.35 -2.33 -11.75
CA ALA A 76 -20.72 -1.02 -11.19
C ALA A 76 -19.90 0.16 -11.76
N LEU A 77 -19.10 -0.07 -12.81
CA LEU A 77 -18.35 1.00 -13.47
C LEU A 77 -19.26 1.69 -14.50
N GLU A 78 -19.32 3.01 -14.47
CA GLU A 78 -20.15 3.75 -15.40
C GLU A 78 -19.71 3.57 -16.85
N GLY A 79 -20.69 3.37 -17.74
CA GLY A 79 -20.46 3.05 -19.14
C GLY A 79 -19.88 1.65 -19.39
N CYS A 80 -19.97 0.74 -18.42
CA CYS A 80 -19.68 -0.67 -18.62
C CYS A 80 -20.95 -1.52 -18.38
N ASP A 81 -21.46 -2.13 -19.44
CA ASP A 81 -22.64 -3.01 -19.39
C ASP A 81 -22.29 -4.50 -19.27
N HIS A 82 -21.03 -4.81 -18.95
CA HIS A 82 -20.59 -6.19 -18.83
C HIS A 82 -21.20 -6.87 -17.60
N GLN A 83 -21.86 -8.00 -17.86
CA GLN A 83 -22.36 -8.90 -16.83
C GLN A 83 -21.32 -10.00 -16.56
N PHE A 84 -21.23 -10.45 -15.31
CA PHE A 84 -20.29 -11.49 -14.93
C PHE A 84 -20.88 -12.40 -13.85
N GLU A 85 -20.46 -13.66 -13.89
CA GLU A 85 -20.92 -14.68 -12.94
C GLU A 85 -20.11 -14.62 -11.64
N VAL A 86 -20.83 -14.67 -10.52
CA VAL A 86 -20.27 -14.71 -9.17
C VAL A 86 -20.84 -15.91 -8.44
N LYS A 87 -19.95 -16.77 -7.93
CA LYS A 87 -20.33 -17.86 -7.04
C LYS A 87 -20.49 -17.33 -5.61
N ILE A 88 -21.70 -17.49 -5.09
CA ILE A 88 -22.13 -16.99 -3.80
C ILE A 88 -22.09 -18.15 -2.80
N TYR A 89 -21.15 -18.06 -1.86
CA TYR A 89 -20.97 -19.03 -0.79
C TYR A 89 -21.77 -18.68 0.46
N PRO A 90 -22.37 -19.65 1.16
CA PRO A 90 -23.02 -19.43 2.45
C PRO A 90 -22.10 -18.74 3.46
N ARG A 91 -22.64 -17.79 4.23
CA ARG A 91 -21.93 -17.01 5.28
C ARG A 91 -20.77 -16.13 4.77
N GLN A 92 -20.61 -15.97 3.46
CA GLN A 92 -19.72 -14.97 2.86
C GLN A 92 -20.57 -13.82 2.33
N TYR A 93 -20.13 -12.58 2.52
CA TYR A 93 -20.92 -11.40 2.10
C TYR A 93 -20.16 -10.44 1.20
N ILE A 94 -18.91 -10.75 0.89
CA ILE A 94 -18.00 -9.85 0.17
C ILE A 94 -17.74 -10.43 -1.22
N TYR A 95 -18.12 -9.66 -2.24
CA TYR A 95 -18.05 -10.06 -3.64
C TYR A 95 -17.48 -8.96 -4.54
N PRO A 96 -16.98 -9.30 -5.74
CA PRO A 96 -16.46 -8.30 -6.67
C PRO A 96 -17.55 -7.31 -7.08
N LYS A 97 -17.22 -6.01 -7.03
CA LYS A 97 -18.08 -4.91 -7.49
C LYS A 97 -17.98 -4.65 -9.01
N TYR A 98 -16.85 -5.02 -9.60
CA TYR A 98 -16.52 -4.76 -11.00
C TYR A 98 -16.26 -6.06 -11.75
N CYS A 99 -16.51 -6.04 -13.06
CA CYS A 99 -16.26 -7.18 -13.93
C CYS A 99 -14.75 -7.50 -14.06
N PRO A 100 -14.38 -8.66 -14.61
CA PRO A 100 -12.97 -9.05 -14.78
C PRO A 100 -12.12 -8.04 -15.57
N GLU A 101 -12.74 -7.31 -16.49
CA GLU A 101 -12.09 -6.25 -17.27
C GLU A 101 -11.80 -5.00 -16.43
N HIS A 102 -12.60 -4.74 -15.40
CA HIS A 102 -12.52 -3.54 -14.56
C HIS A 102 -12.12 -3.82 -13.11
N ARG A 103 -11.58 -5.01 -12.83
CA ARG A 103 -11.17 -5.40 -11.48
C ARG A 103 -10.00 -4.58 -10.94
N ASN A 104 -9.14 -4.09 -11.84
CA ASN A 104 -7.99 -3.26 -11.48
C ASN A 104 -8.34 -1.77 -11.64
N GLU A 105 -7.91 -0.95 -10.70
CA GLU A 105 -8.04 0.51 -10.73
C GLU A 105 -7.50 1.13 -12.03
N TYR A 106 -6.32 0.71 -12.49
CA TYR A 106 -5.77 1.17 -13.76
C TYR A 106 -6.73 0.94 -14.93
N LYS A 107 -7.37 -0.23 -14.98
CA LYS A 107 -8.32 -0.57 -16.05
C LYS A 107 -9.61 0.26 -15.93
N ARG A 108 -10.06 0.55 -14.70
CA ARG A 108 -11.20 1.46 -14.44
C ARG A 108 -10.90 2.87 -14.94
N ILE A 109 -9.76 3.43 -14.57
CA ILE A 109 -9.32 4.77 -15.00
C ILE A 109 -9.22 4.82 -16.53
N ARG A 110 -8.61 3.81 -17.16
CA ARG A 110 -8.48 3.76 -18.63
C ARG A 110 -9.85 3.74 -19.33
N HIS A 111 -10.82 3.00 -18.80
CA HIS A 111 -12.18 2.99 -19.34
C HIS A 111 -12.86 4.36 -19.23
N LEU A 112 -12.74 5.00 -18.07
CA LEU A 112 -13.27 6.35 -17.84
C LEU A 112 -12.60 7.39 -18.77
N GLN A 113 -11.31 7.25 -19.05
CA GLN A 113 -10.60 8.09 -20.03
C GLN A 113 -11.16 7.93 -21.44
N LEU A 114 -11.52 6.70 -21.84
CA LEU A 114 -12.12 6.45 -23.15
C LEU A 114 -13.53 7.04 -23.28
N ILE A 115 -14.29 7.08 -22.18
CA ILE A 115 -15.63 7.70 -22.13
C ILE A 115 -15.53 9.23 -22.01
N GLY A 116 -14.40 9.77 -21.55
CA GLY A 116 -14.21 11.20 -21.33
C GLY A 116 -14.83 11.71 -20.03
N ARG A 117 -15.00 10.85 -19.01
CA ARG A 117 -15.48 11.26 -17.68
C ARG A 117 -14.31 11.53 -16.73
N GLU A 118 -13.73 12.72 -16.86
CA GLU A 118 -12.61 13.17 -16.05
C GLU A 118 -12.98 13.35 -14.57
N ASP A 119 -14.21 13.80 -14.28
CA ASP A 119 -14.73 14.01 -12.92
C ASP A 119 -14.63 12.74 -12.05
N LEU A 120 -14.92 11.58 -12.62
CA LEU A 120 -14.88 10.29 -11.91
C LEU A 120 -13.44 9.81 -11.71
N ILE A 121 -12.54 10.16 -12.63
CA ILE A 121 -11.12 9.83 -12.49
C ILE A 121 -10.53 10.61 -11.32
N GLU A 122 -10.88 11.89 -11.19
CA GLU A 122 -10.43 12.72 -10.06
C GLU A 122 -10.99 12.19 -8.73
N GLN A 123 -12.27 11.81 -8.67
CA GLN A 123 -12.85 11.19 -7.48
C GLN A 123 -12.12 9.90 -7.09
N MET A 124 -11.88 9.00 -8.06
CA MET A 124 -11.17 7.75 -7.82
C MET A 124 -9.73 7.99 -7.35
N LYS A 125 -9.02 8.95 -7.95
CA LYS A 125 -7.67 9.32 -7.52
C LYS A 125 -7.67 9.92 -6.12
N LYS A 126 -8.62 10.79 -5.80
CA LYS A 126 -8.74 11.41 -4.48
C LYS A 126 -9.04 10.38 -3.39
N GLU A 127 -9.89 9.38 -3.66
CA GLU A 127 -10.12 8.25 -2.76
C GLU A 127 -8.85 7.40 -2.55
N SER A 128 -8.02 7.25 -3.58
CA SER A 128 -6.73 6.56 -3.51
C SER A 128 -5.62 7.37 -2.83
N GLU A 129 -5.61 8.70 -2.99
CA GLU A 129 -4.60 9.64 -2.48
C GLU A 129 -4.87 10.12 -1.05
N CYS A 130 -6.12 10.11 -0.58
CA CYS A 130 -6.47 10.40 0.84
C CYS A 130 -5.77 9.45 1.84
N PHE A 131 -5.05 8.44 1.35
CA PHE A 131 -4.31 7.45 2.12
C PHE A 131 -2.82 7.77 2.31
N GLU A 132 -2.27 8.73 1.56
CA GLU A 132 -0.88 9.16 1.72
C GLU A 132 -0.84 10.51 2.45
N ILE A 133 -0.39 10.46 3.71
CA ILE A 133 0.12 11.57 4.52
C ILE A 133 -0.93 12.31 5.37
N GLU A 134 -1.26 11.73 6.52
CA GLU A 134 -1.28 12.51 7.77
C GLU A 134 0.14 12.47 8.33
N HIS A 135 1.01 13.36 7.83
CA HIS A 135 2.14 13.79 8.64
C HIS A 135 1.50 14.60 9.76
N SER A 136 1.36 13.99 10.94
CA SER A 136 1.12 14.75 12.16
C SER A 136 2.31 15.68 12.32
N GLU A 137 2.17 16.92 11.86
CA GLU A 137 2.95 18.04 12.34
C GLU A 137 2.62 18.14 13.83
N ARG A 138 3.42 17.46 14.65
CA ARG A 138 3.55 17.85 16.04
C ARG A 138 4.25 19.19 16.01
N GLU A 139 3.46 20.25 15.99
CA GLU A 139 3.82 21.53 16.57
C GLU A 139 4.12 21.26 18.05
N ASP A 140 5.36 20.89 18.38
CA ASP A 140 5.85 21.00 19.75
C ASP A 140 6.20 22.48 19.99
N GLY A 141 5.15 23.31 20.04
CA GLY A 141 5.17 24.63 20.64
C GLY A 141 4.81 24.49 22.11
N VAL A 142 5.82 24.40 22.98
CA VAL A 142 5.65 24.69 24.41
C VAL A 142 6.82 25.55 24.87
N ASP A 143 6.66 26.86 24.70
CA ASP A 143 7.24 27.84 25.61
C ASP A 143 6.54 27.71 26.96
N VAL A 144 7.25 27.31 28.01
CA VAL A 144 6.94 27.76 29.37
C VAL A 144 8.23 28.15 30.09
N VAL A 145 8.23 29.43 30.44
CA VAL A 145 9.19 30.21 31.21
C VAL A 145 9.36 29.69 32.64
N GLY A 146 10.60 29.70 33.13
CA GLY A 146 10.93 30.17 34.49
C GLY A 146 11.12 29.12 35.59
N LYS A 147 12.38 28.92 36.00
CA LYS A 147 12.92 29.39 37.29
C LYS A 147 14.38 28.92 37.46
N MET A 148 15.30 29.88 37.44
CA MET A 148 16.58 29.76 38.11
C MET A 148 16.33 29.93 39.60
N GLU A 149 16.72 28.95 40.41
CA GLU A 149 16.95 29.13 41.84
C GLU A 149 18.41 28.74 42.11
N ASP A 150 19.21 29.76 42.43
CA ASP A 150 20.49 29.62 43.10
C ASP A 150 20.28 29.05 44.51
N VAL A 151 21.30 28.36 45.02
CA VAL A 151 21.81 28.31 46.41
C VAL A 151 22.32 26.89 46.73
N ALA A 152 23.65 26.72 46.72
CA ALA A 152 24.49 26.41 47.89
C ALA A 152 25.97 26.38 47.48
#